data_AF-A0A2T0U123-F1
#
_entry.id   AF-A0A2T0U123-F1
#
_cell.length_a   1.000
_cell.length_b   1.000
_cell.length_c   1.000
_cell.angle_alpha   90.00
_cell.angle_beta   90.00
_cell.angle_gamma   90.00
#
_symmetry.space_group_name_H-M   'P 1'
#
loop_
_entity.id
_entity.type
_entity.pdbx_description
1 polymer ?
#
loop_
_entity_poly.entity_id
_entity_poly.type
_entity_poly.pdbx_seq_one_letter_code
_entity_poly.pdbx_strand_id
1 'polypeptide(L)'
;MATPIAHKGVTAGAKAEAMTLLDMFTDPEILKSAKAYFADVQTKEVKYTPLISETDKPAILLNRKIMEEFRPEMKKYYYNPAKYKTYLEQLGIKYPTVKKD
;
A
#
# COMPACT_ATOMS: atom_id res chain seq x y z
N MET A 1 6.18 -11.26 -12.13
CA MET A 1 6.48 -12.67 -11.82
C MET A 1 7.29 -13.24 -12.96
N ALA A 2 8.56 -13.59 -12.74
CA ALA A 2 9.52 -13.76 -13.83
C ALA A 2 9.63 -15.19 -14.40
N THR A 3 9.09 -16.22 -13.74
CA THR A 3 9.21 -17.62 -14.20
C THR A 3 7.89 -18.39 -14.09
N PRO A 4 7.64 -19.43 -14.93
CA PRO A 4 6.44 -20.26 -14.85
C PRO A 4 6.26 -20.96 -13.49
N ILE A 5 7.35 -21.33 -12.81
CA ILE A 5 7.28 -21.93 -11.47
C ILE A 5 6.86 -20.90 -10.42
N ALA A 6 7.36 -19.66 -10.51
CA ALA A 6 6.91 -18.57 -9.63
C ALA A 6 5.42 -18.27 -9.85
N HIS A 7 4.95 -18.33 -11.10
CA HIS A 7 3.53 -18.14 -11.42
C HIS A 7 2.63 -19.16 -10.71
N LYS A 8 2.95 -20.45 -10.85
CA LYS A 8 2.19 -21.52 -10.17
C LYS A 8 2.21 -21.37 -8.65
N GLY A 9 3.38 -21.02 -8.08
CA GLY A 9 3.53 -20.79 -6.64
C GLY A 9 2.65 -19.66 -6.13
N VAL A 10 2.67 -18.50 -6.80
CA VAL A 10 1.84 -17.36 -6.38
C VAL A 10 0.35 -17.64 -6.59
N THR A 11 -0.05 -18.34 -7.65
CA THR A 11 -1.46 -18.72 -7.81
C THR A 11 -1.95 -19.64 -6.69
N ALA A 12 -1.13 -20.61 -6.28
CA ALA A 12 -1.46 -21.48 -5.14
C ALA A 12 -1.53 -20.69 -3.82
N GLY A 13 -0.54 -19.81 -3.58
CA GLY A 13 -0.52 -18.94 -2.41
C GLY A 13 -1.74 -18.02 -2.34
N ALA A 14 -2.09 -17.38 -3.46
CA ALA A 14 -3.26 -16.51 -3.54
C ALA A 14 -4.57 -17.25 -3.26
N LYS A 15 -4.70 -18.51 -3.70
CA LYS A 15 -5.87 -19.35 -3.38
C LYS A 15 -5.94 -19.67 -1.88
N ALA A 16 -4.83 -20.03 -1.27
CA ALA A 16 -4.77 -20.30 0.16
C ALA A 16 -5.12 -19.05 0.99
N GLU A 17 -4.55 -17.90 0.63
CA GLU A 17 -4.85 -16.60 1.26
C GLU A 17 -6.34 -16.25 1.13
N ALA A 18 -6.89 -16.33 -0.08
CA ALA A 18 -8.30 -16.00 -0.32
C ALA A 18 -9.27 -16.90 0.47
N MET A 19 -9.01 -18.21 0.52
CA MET A 19 -9.83 -19.13 1.32
C MET A 19 -9.70 -18.87 2.82
N THR A 20 -8.49 -18.57 3.30
CA THR A 20 -8.26 -18.20 4.71
C THR A 20 -9.05 -16.95 5.09
N LEU A 21 -9.08 -15.94 4.23
CA LEU A 21 -9.88 -14.74 4.46
C LEU A 21 -11.37 -15.04 4.46
N LEU A 22 -11.84 -15.90 3.55
CA LEU A 22 -13.24 -16.33 3.51
C LEU A 22 -13.63 -17.00 4.83
N ASP A 23 -12.81 -17.94 5.31
CA ASP A 23 -13.03 -18.63 6.58
C ASP A 23 -13.13 -17.62 7.74
N MET A 24 -12.22 -16.64 7.80
CA MET A 24 -12.25 -15.58 8.81
C MET A 24 -13.51 -14.68 8.74
N PHE A 25 -14.10 -14.50 7.55
CA PHE A 25 -15.32 -13.70 7.39
C PHE A 25 -16.59 -14.47 7.69
N THR A 26 -16.60 -15.78 7.46
CA THR A 26 -17.80 -16.62 7.65
C THR A 26 -17.85 -17.35 8.98
N ASP A 27 -16.71 -17.55 9.64
CA ASP A 27 -16.61 -18.18 10.96
C ASP A 27 -16.01 -17.22 12.00
N PRO A 28 -16.84 -16.58 12.85
CA PRO A 28 -16.37 -15.64 13.86
C PRO A 28 -15.54 -16.30 14.98
N GLU A 29 -15.63 -17.61 15.20
CA GLU A 29 -14.85 -18.28 16.25
C GLU A 29 -13.36 -18.34 15.89
N ILE A 30 -13.01 -18.32 14.59
CA ILE A 30 -11.62 -18.21 14.13
C ILE A 30 -11.00 -16.90 14.62
N LEU A 31 -11.71 -15.77 14.46
CA LEU A 31 -11.23 -14.46 14.89
C LEU A 31 -11.10 -14.38 16.42
N LYS A 32 -12.04 -14.97 17.14
CA LYS A 32 -12.00 -15.04 18.61
C LYS A 32 -10.82 -15.86 19.11
N SER A 33 -10.59 -17.02 18.50
CA SER A 33 -9.45 -17.91 18.81
C SER A 33 -8.11 -17.24 18.51
N ALA A 34 -8.01 -16.57 17.36
CA ALA A 34 -6.81 -15.82 16.98
C ALA A 34 -6.50 -14.68 17.97
N LYS A 35 -7.52 -13.94 18.41
CA LYS A 35 -7.37 -12.88 19.43
C LYS A 35 -6.94 -13.44 20.78
N ALA A 36 -7.55 -14.55 21.22
CA ALA A 36 -7.19 -15.21 22.46
C ALA A 36 -5.72 -15.66 22.43
N TYR A 37 -5.29 -16.33 21.35
CA TYR A 37 -3.89 -16.73 21.18
C TYR A 37 -2.92 -15.54 21.20
N PHE A 38 -3.27 -14.44 20.53
CA PHE A 38 -2.45 -13.22 20.53
C PHE A 38 -2.29 -12.63 21.93
N ALA A 39 -3.36 -12.55 22.71
CA ALA A 39 -3.36 -11.96 24.05
C ALA A 39 -2.74 -12.88 25.11
N ASP A 40 -3.14 -14.15 25.11
CA ASP A 40 -2.88 -15.10 26.19
C ASP A 40 -1.59 -15.91 25.98
N VAL A 41 -1.09 -15.96 24.75
CA VAL A 41 0.14 -16.68 24.39
C VAL A 41 1.20 -15.73 23.84
N GLN A 42 0.97 -15.08 22.70
CA GLN A 42 2.04 -14.34 22.00
C GLN A 42 2.53 -13.11 22.77
N THR A 43 1.59 -12.34 23.32
CA THR A 43 1.92 -11.10 24.04
C THR A 43 1.77 -11.24 25.54
N LYS A 44 1.75 -12.47 26.07
CA LYS A 44 1.58 -12.74 27.50
C LYS A 44 2.68 -12.07 28.32
N GLU A 45 3.92 -12.28 27.93
CA GLU A 45 5.10 -11.81 28.67
C GLU A 45 5.70 -10.54 28.04
N VAL A 46 5.72 -10.46 26.71
CA VAL A 46 6.31 -9.33 25.98
C VAL A 46 5.20 -8.41 25.49
N LYS A 47 5.17 -7.17 26.00
CA LYS A 47 4.29 -6.11 25.52
C LYS A 47 5.03 -5.22 24.53
N TYR A 48 4.31 -4.78 23.50
CA TYR A 48 4.84 -3.83 22.53
C TYR A 48 5.16 -2.50 23.22
N THR A 49 6.41 -2.07 23.10
CA THR A 49 6.86 -0.73 23.50
C THR A 49 7.18 0.03 22.22
N PRO A 50 6.52 1.16 21.94
CA PRO A 50 6.88 2.01 20.81
C PRO A 50 8.35 2.40 20.88
N LEU A 51 9.05 2.32 19.74
CA LEU A 51 10.42 2.85 19.62
C LEU A 51 10.43 4.39 19.61
N ILE A 52 9.27 5.01 19.43
CA ILE A 52 9.05 6.44 19.28
C ILE A 52 8.24 6.90 20.50
N SER A 53 8.71 7.94 21.18
CA SER A 53 8.03 8.52 22.33
C SER A 53 6.78 9.31 21.92
N GLU A 54 5.87 9.57 22.87
CA GLU A 54 4.67 10.37 22.62
C GLU A 54 4.99 11.82 22.20
N THR A 55 6.18 12.31 22.53
CA THR A 55 6.62 13.67 22.22
C THR A 55 7.51 13.76 20.98
N ASP A 56 7.91 12.62 20.42
CA ASP A 56 8.75 12.59 19.23
C ASP A 56 7.99 13.19 18.04
N LYS A 57 8.66 14.11 17.35
CA LYS A 57 8.15 14.72 16.12
C LYS A 57 8.96 14.21 14.94
N PRO A 58 8.33 13.96 13.78
CA PRO A 58 9.08 13.63 12.58
C PRO A 58 10.09 14.74 12.29
N ALA A 59 11.32 14.37 11.95
CA ALA A 59 12.42 15.30 11.68
C ALA A 59 12.26 15.99 10.31
N ILE A 60 11.15 16.71 10.13
CA ILE A 60 10.80 17.40 8.87
C ILE A 60 11.85 18.44 8.44
N LEU A 61 12.69 18.90 9.38
CA LEU A 61 13.80 19.81 9.13
C LEU A 61 14.84 19.22 8.17
N LEU A 62 15.08 17.90 8.22
CA LEU A 62 16.10 17.23 7.41
C LEU A 62 15.87 17.44 5.91
N ASN A 63 14.61 17.47 5.49
CA ASN A 63 14.23 17.64 4.08
C ASN A 63 13.75 19.05 3.75
N ARG A 64 13.69 19.98 4.73
CA ARG A 64 13.08 21.30 4.54
C ARG A 64 13.70 22.05 3.37
N LYS A 65 15.03 22.18 3.36
CA LYS A 65 15.77 22.90 2.31
C LYS A 65 15.52 22.32 0.92
N ILE A 66 15.64 21.00 0.78
CA ILE A 66 15.42 20.29 -0.50
C ILE A 66 13.99 20.51 -0.97
N MET A 67 13.01 20.41 -0.06
CA MET A 67 11.60 20.60 -0.39
C MET A 67 11.29 22.05 -0.77
N GLU A 68 11.90 23.04 -0.11
CA GLU A 68 11.76 24.46 -0.46
C GLU A 68 12.34 24.76 -1.86
N GLU A 69 13.47 24.15 -2.20
CA GLU A 69 14.12 24.32 -3.50
C GLU A 69 13.36 23.64 -4.64
N PHE A 70 13.02 22.34 -4.50
CA PHE A 70 12.53 21.55 -5.63
C PHE A 70 11.02 21.47 -5.74
N ARG A 71 10.26 21.61 -4.65
CA ARG A 71 8.79 21.48 -4.71
C ARG A 71 8.12 22.51 -5.61
N PRO A 72 8.55 23.79 -5.68
CA PRO A 72 8.01 24.75 -6.64
C PRO A 72 8.20 24.31 -8.10
N GLU A 73 9.37 23.77 -8.43
CA GLU A 73 9.68 23.26 -9.76
C GLU A 73 8.85 22.01 -10.10
N MET A 74 8.77 21.06 -9.17
CA MET A 74 7.96 19.85 -9.35
C MET A 74 6.48 20.17 -9.59
N LYS A 75 5.92 21.17 -8.88
CA LYS A 75 4.51 21.56 -9.00
C LYS A 75 4.11 21.95 -10.42
N LYS A 76 5.03 22.48 -11.23
CA LYS A 76 4.75 22.84 -12.64
C LYS A 76 4.35 21.63 -13.49
N TYR A 77 4.82 20.44 -13.11
CA TYR A 77 4.58 19.20 -13.83
C TYR A 77 3.47 18.34 -13.22
N TYR A 78 2.87 18.79 -12.12
CA TYR A 78 1.78 18.06 -11.50
C TYR A 78 0.56 18.02 -12.43
N TYR A 79 -0.17 16.93 -12.35
CA TYR A 79 -1.39 16.77 -13.12
C TYR A 79 -2.42 17.84 -12.73
N ASN A 80 -2.94 18.55 -13.72
CA ASN A 80 -3.98 19.57 -13.57
C ASN A 80 -5.33 19.05 -14.09
N PRO A 81 -6.17 18.48 -13.20
CA PRO A 81 -7.47 17.93 -13.60
C PRO A 81 -8.50 18.99 -14.02
N ALA A 82 -8.27 20.28 -13.73
CA ALA A 82 -9.13 21.36 -14.21
C ALA A 82 -8.86 21.74 -15.68
N LYS A 83 -7.68 21.38 -16.20
CA LYS A 83 -7.27 21.67 -17.58
C LYS A 83 -7.33 20.46 -18.52
N TYR A 84 -7.11 19.26 -17.99
CA TYR A 84 -7.03 18.02 -18.78
C TYR A 84 -7.90 16.94 -18.15
N LYS A 85 -8.52 16.09 -18.98
CA LYS A 85 -9.36 14.97 -18.51
C LYS A 85 -8.52 13.80 -18.00
N THR A 86 -7.32 13.61 -18.55
CA THR A 86 -6.39 12.55 -18.13
C THR A 86 -4.94 13.03 -18.08
N TYR A 87 -4.09 12.33 -17.32
CA TYR A 87 -2.65 12.63 -17.29
C TYR A 87 -1.98 12.42 -18.66
N LEU A 88 -2.44 11.43 -19.43
CA LEU A 88 -1.95 11.18 -20.79
C LEU A 88 -2.24 12.37 -21.72
N GLU A 89 -3.43 12.95 -21.60
CA GLU A 89 -3.79 14.16 -22.34
C GLU A 89 -2.91 15.35 -21.97
N GLN A 90 -2.59 15.55 -20.69
CA GLN A 90 -1.65 16.59 -20.24
C GLN A 90 -0.24 16.39 -20.84
N LEU A 91 0.17 15.14 -21.07
CA LEU A 91 1.43 14.80 -21.73
C LEU A 91 1.36 14.92 -23.26
N GLY A 92 0.22 15.31 -23.83
CA GLY A 92 0.01 15.36 -25.29
C GLY A 92 -0.16 13.98 -25.93
N ILE A 93 -0.39 12.94 -25.14
CA ILE A 93 -0.54 11.56 -25.60
C ILE A 93 -2.02 11.29 -25.87
N LYS A 94 -2.37 11.06 -27.14
CA LYS A 94 -3.71 10.64 -27.54
C LYS A 94 -3.92 9.18 -27.15
N TYR A 95 -4.83 8.93 -26.20
CA TYR A 95 -5.17 7.58 -25.74
C TYR A 95 -6.70 7.44 -25.60
N PRO A 96 -7.30 6.26 -25.89
CA PRO A 96 -6.65 5.07 -26.43
C PRO A 96 -6.31 5.22 -27.93
N THR A 97 -5.17 4.67 -28.33
CA THR A 97 -4.78 4.50 -29.75
C THR A 97 -5.44 3.25 -30.31
N VAL A 98 -6.77 3.18 -30.26
CA VAL A 98 -7.49 2.05 -30.86
C VAL A 98 -7.32 2.13 -32.37
N LYS A 99 -6.89 1.04 -33.00
CA LYS A 99 -6.93 0.92 -34.46
C LYS A 99 -8.40 1.04 -34.89
N LYS A 100 -8.66 1.83 -35.93
CA LYS A 100 -9.96 1.77 -36.61
C LYS A 100 -9.96 0.46 -37.41
N ASP A 101 -11.01 -0.33 -37.22
CA ASP A 101 -11.31 -1.49 -38.06
C ASP A 101 -11.46 -1.08 -39.53
#